data_AF-A0AAE0YA66-F1
#
_entry.id   AF-A0AAE0YA66-F1
#
_cell.length_a   1.000
_cell.length_b   1.000
_cell.length_c   1.000
_cell.angle_alpha   90.00
_cell.angle_beta   90.00
_cell.angle_gamma   90.00
#
_symmetry.space_group_name_H-M   'P 1'
#
loop_
_entity.id
_entity.type
_entity.pdbx_description
1 polymer ?
#
loop_
_entity_poly.entity_id
_entity_poly.type
_entity_poly.pdbx_seq_one_letter_code
_entity_poly.pdbx_strand_id
1 'polypeptide(L)'
;MITNTARGARRSAAILTSAGEMMLMTFTHLTNTRLKKCLLLALLVPCAVYVISMQGPGLVGRYEPWTAIALPRPKGHLHKFFWRARDQELYIYSAIANPHYPISREVNIVFTVMDQARSSSLDCCILLDNRTVFVTPARKYFYYRSINFPVVGDVDEYLHPDDYLARQYTCAIPETGHRIHHATLTSSYCSSDPRDYVPVHYPERVPGGLAICGKVAYGGELDPEKLIEWFEVQKLLGVDKVLIYNLNNPEKVLKVFRHYQKTGFLDLQPYELPGRPYNRTMNDKGMYQFHHDESLAVLECRQRMGGYTYVMSHDLDEFIIPRADIGLKPFFQEKMQQYQDSAGFYFYAEFFVYGWGPTNPEEDMMLTRYRRATKPHWECTKYVILPSRVVSITTHSIFPISHYSTYKIGPKEAVLHHYRDCPHVWKSCKPDDSIVDNIMTRFKLLYPRVLGVRSELGLDVTWSDKKQG
;
A
#
# COMPACT_ATOMS: atom_id res chain seq x y z
N MET A 1 28.00 -35.88 -13.97
CA MET A 1 27.55 -35.14 -12.76
C MET A 1 26.73 -36.01 -11.77
N ILE A 2 26.96 -37.32 -11.68
CA ILE A 2 26.20 -38.22 -10.76
C ILE A 2 27.10 -38.77 -9.62
N THR A 3 28.41 -38.54 -9.67
CA THR A 3 29.37 -39.10 -8.71
C THR A 3 29.73 -38.17 -7.54
N ASN A 4 29.47 -36.86 -7.64
CA ASN A 4 29.73 -35.89 -6.55
C ASN A 4 28.58 -35.78 -5.53
N THR A 5 27.35 -36.04 -5.94
CA THR A 5 26.16 -36.01 -5.07
C THR A 5 26.12 -37.20 -4.10
N ALA A 6 26.55 -38.39 -4.53
CA ALA A 6 26.63 -39.58 -3.67
C ALA A 6 27.72 -39.50 -2.58
N ARG A 7 28.83 -38.80 -2.85
CA ARG A 7 29.89 -38.53 -1.85
C ARG A 7 29.49 -37.47 -0.82
N GLY A 8 28.70 -36.47 -1.23
CA GLY A 8 28.12 -35.47 -0.32
C GLY A 8 27.13 -36.10 0.67
N ALA A 9 26.19 -36.91 0.17
CA ALA A 9 25.18 -37.56 1.01
C ALA A 9 25.78 -38.51 2.07
N ARG A 10 26.85 -39.25 1.76
CA ARG A 10 27.54 -40.13 2.72
C ARG A 10 28.33 -39.36 3.79
N ARG A 11 28.90 -38.19 3.45
CA ARG A 11 29.56 -37.31 4.45
C ARG A 11 28.55 -36.63 5.37
N SER A 12 27.39 -36.22 4.86
CA SER A 12 26.31 -35.64 5.66
C SER A 12 25.68 -36.66 6.62
N ALA A 13 25.49 -37.92 6.18
CA ALA A 13 24.97 -38.99 7.03
C ALA A 13 25.92 -39.35 8.18
N ALA A 14 27.23 -39.40 7.92
CA ALA A 14 28.24 -39.69 8.95
C ALA A 14 28.35 -38.59 10.03
N ILE A 15 28.22 -37.31 9.64
CA ILE A 15 28.22 -36.16 10.56
C ILE A 15 26.95 -36.15 11.41
N LEU A 16 25.80 -36.52 10.84
CA LEU A 16 24.52 -36.66 11.56
C LEU A 16 24.54 -37.79 12.58
N THR A 17 25.16 -38.93 12.28
CA THR A 17 25.32 -40.04 13.23
C THR A 17 26.27 -39.69 14.38
N SER A 18 27.40 -39.03 14.11
CA SER A 18 28.34 -38.62 15.17
C SER A 18 27.78 -37.50 16.06
N ALA A 19 26.99 -36.57 15.49
CA ALA A 19 26.29 -35.55 16.26
C ALA A 19 25.14 -36.13 17.10
N GLY A 20 24.47 -37.16 16.59
CA GLY A 20 23.42 -37.90 17.30
C GLY A 20 23.93 -38.64 18.53
N GLU A 21 25.07 -39.32 18.43
CA GLU A 21 25.68 -40.05 19.56
C GLU A 21 26.19 -39.10 20.66
N MET A 22 26.80 -37.97 20.26
CA MET A 22 27.28 -36.95 21.20
C MET A 22 26.12 -36.21 21.91
N MET A 23 24.96 -36.08 21.26
CA MET A 23 23.73 -35.55 21.87
C MET A 23 23.02 -36.55 22.79
N LEU A 24 23.06 -37.85 22.47
CA LEU A 24 22.45 -38.88 23.30
C LEU A 24 23.15 -38.96 24.67
N MET A 25 24.47 -38.78 24.71
CA MET A 25 25.25 -38.70 25.95
C MET A 25 24.98 -37.44 26.78
N THR A 26 24.62 -36.31 26.15
CA THR A 26 24.25 -35.08 26.88
C THR A 26 22.80 -35.12 27.38
N PHE A 27 21.90 -35.84 26.69
CA PHE A 27 20.51 -36.04 27.11
C PHE A 27 20.36 -36.97 28.33
N THR A 28 21.25 -37.95 28.51
CA THR A 28 21.21 -38.86 29.67
C THR A 28 21.66 -38.19 30.98
N HIS A 29 22.51 -37.15 30.92
CA HIS A 29 22.99 -36.42 32.09
C HIS A 29 22.18 -35.17 32.49
N LEU A 30 21.19 -34.76 31.68
CA LEU A 30 20.34 -33.61 31.98
C LEU A 30 19.12 -33.98 32.83
N THR A 31 19.09 -33.55 34.09
CA THR A 31 17.98 -33.77 35.04
C THR A 31 16.85 -32.74 34.91
N ASN A 32 17.07 -31.63 34.18
CA ASN A 32 16.08 -30.56 34.02
C ASN A 32 15.15 -30.79 32.81
N THR A 33 13.89 -31.11 33.10
CA THR A 33 12.85 -31.48 32.12
C THR A 33 12.42 -30.33 31.19
N ARG A 34 12.62 -29.06 31.57
CA ARG A 34 12.30 -27.91 30.69
C ARG A 34 13.35 -27.72 29.59
N LEU A 35 14.63 -27.92 29.91
CA LEU A 35 15.72 -27.78 28.94
C LEU A 35 15.67 -28.89 27.88
N LYS A 36 15.29 -30.12 28.28
CA LYS A 36 15.04 -31.25 27.36
C LYS A 36 13.93 -30.96 26.35
N LYS A 37 12.85 -30.29 26.76
CA LYS A 37 11.73 -29.92 25.87
C LYS A 37 12.14 -28.83 24.86
N CYS A 38 12.91 -27.83 25.29
CA CYS A 38 13.42 -26.79 24.37
C CYS A 38 14.39 -27.34 23.32
N LEU A 39 15.28 -28.28 23.71
CA LEU A 39 16.20 -28.95 22.78
C LEU A 39 15.48 -29.87 21.79
N LEU A 40 14.42 -30.58 22.22
CA LEU A 40 13.58 -31.37 21.31
C LEU A 40 12.88 -30.49 20.27
N LEU A 41 12.33 -29.35 20.69
CA LEU A 41 11.69 -28.38 19.79
C LEU A 41 12.68 -27.78 18.78
N ALA A 42 13.91 -27.49 19.21
CA ALA A 42 14.97 -26.98 18.32
C ALA A 42 15.42 -28.01 17.24
N LEU A 43 15.20 -29.31 17.48
CA LEU A 43 15.55 -30.40 16.55
C LEU A 43 14.41 -30.82 15.61
N LEU A 44 13.16 -30.72 16.05
CA LEU A 44 11.99 -31.11 15.25
C LEU A 44 11.62 -30.08 14.18
N VAL A 45 11.84 -28.79 14.46
CA VAL A 45 11.50 -27.69 13.54
C VAL A 45 12.32 -27.73 12.24
N PRO A 46 13.66 -27.92 12.25
CA PRO A 46 14.44 -28.02 11.01
C PRO A 46 14.09 -29.26 10.17
N CYS A 47 13.79 -30.39 10.81
CA CYS A 47 13.41 -31.63 10.13
C CYS A 47 12.02 -31.53 9.46
N ALA A 48 11.05 -30.88 10.12
CA ALA A 48 9.74 -30.63 9.53
C ALA A 48 9.82 -29.69 8.32
N VAL A 49 10.64 -28.64 8.42
CA VAL A 49 10.90 -27.70 7.30
C VAL A 49 11.58 -28.39 6.13
N TYR A 50 12.50 -29.33 6.38
CA TYR A 50 13.16 -30.12 5.33
C TYR A 50 12.18 -31.06 4.60
N VAL A 51 11.24 -31.70 5.31
CA VAL A 51 10.23 -32.59 4.70
C VAL A 51 9.21 -31.79 3.87
N ILE A 52 8.78 -30.60 4.32
CA ILE A 52 7.85 -29.74 3.59
C ILE A 52 8.50 -29.17 2.31
N SER A 53 9.79 -28.86 2.34
CA SER A 53 10.54 -28.35 1.17
C SER A 53 10.83 -29.40 0.08
N MET A 54 10.59 -30.69 0.34
CA MET A 54 10.71 -31.76 -0.66
C MET A 54 9.39 -32.10 -1.37
N GLN A 55 8.26 -31.51 -0.96
CA GLN A 55 7.00 -31.62 -1.71
C GLN A 55 7.00 -30.60 -2.85
N GLY A 56 7.30 -31.06 -4.07
CA GLY A 56 7.16 -30.26 -5.28
C GLY A 56 5.70 -29.81 -5.51
N PRO A 57 5.47 -28.81 -6.37
CA PRO A 57 4.13 -28.32 -6.66
C PRO A 57 3.26 -29.46 -7.21
N GLY A 58 2.26 -29.87 -6.43
CA GLY A 58 1.26 -30.83 -6.86
C GLY A 58 0.50 -30.27 -8.07
N LEU A 59 0.39 -31.10 -9.12
CA LEU A 59 -0.48 -30.84 -10.27
C LEU A 59 -1.93 -30.71 -9.77
N VAL A 60 -2.55 -29.54 -9.98
CA VAL A 60 -3.96 -29.28 -9.66
C VAL A 60 -4.78 -29.30 -10.94
N GLY A 61 -5.84 -30.10 -10.94
CA GLY A 61 -6.87 -30.11 -11.98
C GLY A 61 -7.72 -31.38 -11.92
N ARG A 62 -8.73 -31.42 -11.03
CA ARG A 62 -9.90 -32.27 -11.22
C ARG A 62 -11.07 -31.35 -11.55
N TYR A 63 -11.71 -31.61 -12.68
CA TYR A 63 -12.92 -30.92 -13.13
C TYR A 63 -14.13 -31.73 -12.67
N GLU A 64 -15.03 -31.12 -11.90
CA GLU A 64 -16.36 -31.69 -11.65
C GLU A 64 -17.40 -31.13 -12.64
N PRO A 65 -18.40 -31.93 -13.07
CA PRO A 65 -19.45 -31.47 -13.98
C PRO A 65 -20.50 -30.59 -13.28
N TRP A 66 -20.96 -29.61 -14.03
CA TRP A 66 -21.84 -28.50 -13.65
C TRP A 66 -23.28 -28.90 -13.29
N THR A 67 -23.88 -28.18 -12.33
CA THR A 67 -25.34 -28.02 -12.20
C THR A 67 -25.70 -26.55 -11.96
N ALA A 68 -26.63 -26.02 -12.77
CA ALA A 68 -27.13 -24.65 -12.64
C ALA A 68 -28.17 -24.56 -11.51
N ILE A 69 -28.08 -23.54 -10.64
CA ILE A 69 -29.00 -23.32 -9.52
C ILE A 69 -29.68 -21.95 -9.69
N ALA A 70 -31.02 -21.91 -9.56
CA ALA A 70 -31.82 -20.69 -9.60
C ALA A 70 -31.92 -20.01 -8.21
N LEU A 71 -32.11 -18.69 -8.20
CA LEU A 71 -31.68 -17.85 -7.09
C LEU A 71 -32.75 -16.98 -6.42
N PRO A 72 -32.86 -17.02 -5.07
CA PRO A 72 -33.65 -16.08 -4.28
C PRO A 72 -32.84 -14.89 -3.72
N ARG A 73 -33.54 -13.80 -3.35
CA ARG A 73 -32.97 -12.52 -2.86
C ARG A 73 -32.74 -12.49 -1.32
N PRO A 74 -31.51 -12.34 -0.79
CA PRO A 74 -31.21 -11.94 0.61
C PRO A 74 -31.30 -10.43 0.97
N LYS A 75 -31.12 -10.18 2.29
CA LYS A 75 -31.23 -8.90 3.05
C LYS A 75 -29.83 -8.30 3.37
N GLY A 76 -29.78 -7.00 3.66
CA GLY A 76 -28.59 -6.10 3.54
C GLY A 76 -27.41 -6.21 4.52
N HIS A 77 -26.31 -5.53 4.17
CA HIS A 77 -24.96 -5.58 4.76
C HIS A 77 -24.69 -4.51 5.84
N LEU A 78 -23.82 -4.82 6.83
CA LEU A 78 -23.48 -3.99 8.01
C LEU A 78 -22.36 -2.94 7.76
N HIS A 79 -21.48 -3.16 6.77
CA HIS A 79 -20.45 -2.20 6.32
C HIS A 79 -20.78 -1.76 4.89
N LYS A 80 -20.67 -0.46 4.59
CA LYS A 80 -21.22 0.09 3.35
C LYS A 80 -20.27 -0.03 2.16
N PHE A 81 -18.97 -0.06 2.41
CA PHE A 81 -17.93 -0.02 1.36
C PHE A 81 -17.06 -1.28 1.27
N PHE A 82 -17.29 -2.25 2.16
CA PHE A 82 -16.64 -3.55 2.11
C PHE A 82 -17.69 -4.64 1.89
N TRP A 83 -17.36 -5.60 1.03
CA TRP A 83 -18.11 -6.83 0.87
C TRP A 83 -17.58 -7.85 1.87
N ARG A 84 -18.47 -8.43 2.68
CA ARG A 84 -18.08 -9.48 3.62
C ARG A 84 -18.30 -10.85 2.97
N ALA A 85 -17.26 -11.68 2.94
CA ALA A 85 -17.42 -13.08 2.52
C ALA A 85 -18.39 -13.79 3.47
N ARG A 86 -19.27 -14.65 2.94
CA ARG A 86 -20.32 -15.30 3.75
C ARG A 86 -19.76 -16.35 4.71
N ASP A 87 -18.69 -16.99 4.32
CA ASP A 87 -18.15 -18.17 4.99
C ASP A 87 -16.93 -17.87 5.85
N GLN A 88 -16.42 -16.63 5.84
CA GLN A 88 -15.21 -16.24 6.55
C GLN A 88 -15.19 -14.80 7.07
N GLU A 89 -14.33 -14.55 8.05
CA GLU A 89 -13.99 -13.20 8.53
C GLU A 89 -13.03 -12.51 7.55
N LEU A 90 -13.58 -12.16 6.39
CA LEU A 90 -12.87 -11.52 5.28
C LEU A 90 -13.70 -10.35 4.76
N TYR A 91 -13.12 -9.14 4.81
CA TYR A 91 -13.69 -7.95 4.21
C TYR A 91 -12.96 -7.61 2.91
N ILE A 92 -13.68 -7.67 1.79
CA ILE A 92 -13.19 -7.36 0.46
C ILE A 92 -13.46 -5.89 0.18
N TYR A 93 -12.41 -5.10 -0.05
CA TYR A 93 -12.54 -3.70 -0.42
C TYR A 93 -12.79 -3.54 -1.92
N SER A 94 -12.07 -4.31 -2.74
CA SER A 94 -12.14 -4.20 -4.19
C SER A 94 -11.72 -5.49 -4.90
N ALA A 95 -12.08 -5.54 -6.19
CA ALA A 95 -11.52 -6.46 -7.18
C ALA A 95 -11.04 -5.60 -8.36
N ILE A 96 -9.75 -5.63 -8.67
CA ILE A 96 -9.15 -4.80 -9.73
C ILE A 96 -8.45 -5.68 -10.74
N ALA A 97 -8.80 -5.51 -12.02
CA ALA A 97 -8.07 -6.12 -13.12
C ALA A 97 -6.67 -5.51 -13.21
N ASN A 98 -5.64 -6.29 -12.92
CA ASN A 98 -4.25 -5.88 -13.02
C ASN A 98 -3.78 -6.05 -14.48
N PRO A 99 -3.43 -4.96 -15.17
CA PRO A 99 -3.02 -5.03 -16.58
C PRO A 99 -1.60 -5.57 -16.79
N HIS A 100 -0.81 -5.79 -15.72
CA HIS A 100 0.63 -6.04 -15.79
C HIS A 100 1.07 -7.47 -15.42
N TYR A 101 0.16 -8.37 -15.03
CA TYR A 101 0.52 -9.71 -14.55
C TYR A 101 -0.48 -10.81 -14.97
N PRO A 102 -0.06 -12.05 -15.35
CA PRO A 102 1.18 -12.40 -16.01
C PRO A 102 1.04 -12.49 -17.54
N ILE A 103 2.22 -12.64 -18.13
CA ILE A 103 2.58 -13.04 -19.47
C ILE A 103 1.68 -14.21 -19.95
N SER A 104 1.05 -14.05 -21.13
CA SER A 104 0.15 -14.99 -21.83
C SER A 104 -1.34 -14.89 -21.50
N ARG A 105 -2.08 -14.07 -22.27
CA ARG A 105 -3.55 -14.11 -22.54
C ARG A 105 -4.52 -14.15 -21.33
N GLU A 106 -4.04 -14.22 -20.10
CA GLU A 106 -4.85 -14.29 -18.88
C GLU A 106 -5.22 -12.90 -18.35
N VAL A 107 -6.40 -12.78 -17.75
CA VAL A 107 -6.82 -11.61 -16.97
C VAL A 107 -6.54 -11.90 -15.50
N ASN A 108 -5.84 -10.99 -14.81
CA ASN A 108 -5.59 -11.16 -13.39
C ASN A 108 -6.43 -10.19 -12.60
N ILE A 109 -7.20 -10.73 -11.68
CA ILE A 109 -7.94 -9.92 -10.72
C ILE A 109 -7.15 -9.93 -9.43
N VAL A 110 -6.85 -8.74 -8.92
CA VAL A 110 -6.27 -8.53 -7.60
C VAL A 110 -7.38 -8.06 -6.68
N PHE A 111 -7.61 -8.81 -5.62
CA PHE A 111 -8.49 -8.44 -4.53
C PHE A 111 -7.67 -7.77 -3.44
N THR A 112 -8.10 -6.58 -2.99
CA THR A 112 -7.56 -5.96 -1.78
C THR A 112 -8.52 -6.21 -0.62
N VAL A 113 -8.01 -6.77 0.48
CA VAL A 113 -8.84 -7.27 1.57
C VAL A 113 -8.28 -6.94 2.95
N MET A 114 -9.17 -6.90 3.95
CA MET A 114 -8.86 -7.07 5.36
C MET A 114 -9.19 -8.51 5.75
N ASP A 115 -8.17 -9.31 6.05
CA ASP A 115 -8.26 -10.75 6.21
C ASP A 115 -7.91 -11.19 7.63
N GLN A 116 -8.88 -11.80 8.31
CA GLN A 116 -8.67 -12.50 9.58
C GLN A 116 -8.67 -14.03 9.39
N ALA A 117 -9.04 -14.51 8.21
CA ALA A 117 -9.32 -15.90 7.86
C ALA A 117 -8.06 -16.62 7.38
N ARG A 118 -7.07 -16.68 8.27
CA ARG A 118 -5.66 -16.83 7.89
C ARG A 118 -5.23 -18.19 7.32
N SER A 119 -5.94 -19.25 7.67
CA SER A 119 -5.59 -20.65 7.36
C SER A 119 -6.40 -21.27 6.22
N SER A 120 -7.39 -20.58 5.70
CA SER A 120 -8.25 -21.12 4.66
C SER A 120 -7.64 -20.90 3.29
N SER A 121 -7.55 -21.96 2.49
CA SER A 121 -7.40 -21.80 1.04
C SER A 121 -8.60 -21.03 0.51
N LEU A 122 -8.32 -19.96 -0.23
CA LEU A 122 -9.36 -19.16 -0.88
C LEU A 122 -9.45 -19.55 -2.35
N ASP A 123 -10.67 -19.61 -2.85
CA ASP A 123 -10.99 -19.69 -4.26
C ASP A 123 -11.63 -18.38 -4.72
N CYS A 124 -11.38 -18.04 -5.98
CA CYS A 124 -11.98 -16.91 -6.65
C CYS A 124 -13.17 -17.39 -7.48
N CYS A 125 -14.32 -16.78 -7.21
CA CYS A 125 -15.53 -17.02 -7.97
C CYS A 125 -15.76 -15.84 -8.89
N ILE A 126 -15.86 -16.10 -10.19
CA ILE A 126 -15.89 -15.09 -11.24
C ILE A 126 -17.18 -15.23 -12.04
N LEU A 127 -18.01 -14.20 -12.05
CA LEU A 127 -19.19 -14.18 -12.91
C LEU A 127 -18.78 -13.83 -14.34
N LEU A 128 -18.80 -14.84 -15.22
CA LEU A 128 -18.52 -14.68 -16.66
C LEU A 128 -19.70 -14.03 -17.38
N ASP A 129 -20.89 -14.49 -17.02
CA ASP A 129 -22.19 -13.93 -17.38
C ASP A 129 -23.10 -14.05 -16.15
N ASN A 130 -24.27 -13.41 -16.14
CA ASN A 130 -25.20 -13.43 -14.98
C ASN A 130 -25.73 -14.84 -14.62
N ARG A 131 -25.20 -15.92 -15.22
CA ARG A 131 -25.59 -17.32 -15.03
C ARG A 131 -24.40 -18.27 -14.83
N THR A 132 -23.19 -17.91 -15.25
CA THR A 132 -22.00 -18.78 -15.26
C THR A 132 -20.92 -18.27 -14.32
N VAL A 133 -20.48 -19.14 -13.40
CA VAL A 133 -19.40 -18.85 -12.45
C VAL A 133 -18.15 -19.66 -12.79
N PHE A 134 -17.06 -19.00 -13.11
CA PHE A 134 -15.74 -19.63 -13.22
C PHE A 134 -15.05 -19.62 -11.86
N VAL A 135 -14.41 -20.74 -11.50
CA VAL A 135 -13.74 -20.91 -10.21
C VAL A 135 -12.26 -21.18 -10.44
N THR A 136 -11.40 -20.47 -9.71
CA THR A 136 -9.95 -20.69 -9.74
C THR A 136 -9.36 -20.47 -8.36
N PRO A 137 -8.30 -21.20 -7.97
CA PRO A 137 -7.62 -20.95 -6.70
C PRO A 137 -7.09 -19.51 -6.60
N ALA A 138 -7.32 -18.88 -5.45
CA ALA A 138 -6.71 -17.60 -5.10
C ALA A 138 -5.28 -17.82 -4.61
N ARG A 139 -4.37 -16.96 -5.03
CA ARG A 139 -2.98 -16.95 -4.54
C ARG A 139 -2.73 -15.71 -3.72
N LYS A 140 -2.05 -15.85 -2.58
CA LYS A 140 -1.56 -14.70 -1.82
C LYS A 140 -0.58 -13.92 -2.72
N TYR A 141 -0.94 -12.70 -3.08
CA TYR A 141 -0.18 -11.83 -3.96
C TYR A 141 0.77 -10.93 -3.16
N PHE A 142 0.28 -10.38 -2.04
CA PHE A 142 1.10 -9.60 -1.11
C PHE A 142 0.47 -9.57 0.29
N TYR A 143 1.32 -9.45 1.32
CA TYR A 143 0.91 -9.21 2.70
C TYR A 143 1.89 -8.21 3.37
N TYR A 144 1.33 -7.19 4.04
CA TYR A 144 2.11 -6.21 4.80
C TYR A 144 2.77 -6.87 6.01
N ARG A 145 4.10 -6.67 6.20
CA ARG A 145 5.01 -7.29 7.21
C ARG A 145 5.58 -8.68 6.93
N SER A 146 5.45 -9.27 5.74
CA SER A 146 6.32 -10.40 5.40
C SER A 146 7.76 -9.91 5.17
N ILE A 147 8.57 -9.92 6.22
CA ILE A 147 9.99 -10.26 6.02
C ILE A 147 9.97 -11.62 5.30
N ASN A 148 10.84 -11.84 4.30
CA ASN A 148 10.90 -13.06 3.47
C ASN A 148 11.15 -14.39 4.23
N PHE A 149 10.91 -14.43 5.54
CA PHE A 149 10.92 -15.61 6.39
C PHE A 149 9.48 -15.97 6.75
N PRO A 150 8.90 -17.05 6.15
CA PRO A 150 7.55 -17.52 6.45
C PRO A 150 7.28 -17.68 7.96
N VAL A 151 8.29 -18.14 8.70
CA VAL A 151 8.26 -18.31 10.17
C VAL A 151 7.94 -17.00 10.91
N VAL A 152 8.40 -15.85 10.41
CA VAL A 152 8.13 -14.55 11.05
C VAL A 152 6.68 -14.12 10.81
N GLY A 153 6.15 -14.38 9.61
CA GLY A 153 4.74 -14.13 9.30
C GLY A 153 3.80 -14.97 10.18
N ASP A 154 4.10 -16.25 10.34
CA ASP A 154 3.31 -17.16 11.18
C ASP A 154 3.38 -16.78 12.68
N VAL A 155 4.54 -16.32 13.16
CA VAL A 155 4.70 -15.84 14.55
C VAL A 155 3.98 -14.52 14.79
N ASP A 156 4.09 -13.56 13.86
CA ASP A 156 3.39 -12.28 13.94
C ASP A 156 1.87 -12.51 13.96
N GLU A 157 1.39 -13.41 13.11
CA GLU A 157 0.01 -13.85 13.09
C GLU A 157 -0.40 -14.52 14.41
N TYR A 158 0.42 -15.43 14.95
CA TYR A 158 0.18 -16.07 16.24
C TYR A 158 0.07 -15.07 17.41
N LEU A 159 0.88 -14.01 17.40
CA LEU A 159 0.90 -13.00 18.47
C LEU A 159 -0.26 -12.00 18.40
N HIS A 160 -0.90 -11.88 17.23
CA HIS A 160 -1.95 -10.90 16.97
C HIS A 160 -3.23 -11.55 16.44
N PRO A 161 -3.83 -12.56 17.10
CA PRO A 161 -4.90 -13.42 16.55
C PRO A 161 -6.18 -12.67 16.15
N ASP A 162 -6.49 -11.57 16.82
CA ASP A 162 -7.75 -10.83 16.65
C ASP A 162 -7.68 -9.72 15.59
N ASP A 163 -6.48 -9.42 15.08
CA ASP A 163 -6.25 -8.35 14.11
C ASP A 163 -6.53 -8.79 12.67
N TYR A 164 -7.03 -7.84 11.88
CA TYR A 164 -7.29 -7.97 10.45
C TYR A 164 -6.10 -7.51 9.63
N LEU A 165 -5.68 -8.37 8.72
CA LEU A 165 -4.46 -8.22 7.97
C LEU A 165 -4.75 -7.65 6.58
N ALA A 166 -4.19 -6.48 6.28
CA ALA A 166 -4.22 -5.92 4.93
C ALA A 166 -3.45 -6.82 3.95
N ARG A 167 -4.19 -7.48 3.05
CA ARG A 167 -3.66 -8.49 2.12
C ARG A 167 -4.15 -8.23 0.70
N GLN A 168 -3.39 -8.73 -0.25
CA GLN A 168 -3.81 -8.86 -1.64
C GLN A 168 -3.82 -10.31 -2.07
N TYR A 169 -4.91 -10.72 -2.70
CA TYR A 169 -5.06 -12.03 -3.34
C TYR A 169 -5.16 -11.83 -4.85
N THR A 170 -4.57 -12.74 -5.62
CA THR A 170 -4.63 -12.71 -7.09
C THR A 170 -5.23 -14.00 -7.65
N CYS A 171 -6.00 -13.84 -8.72
CA CYS A 171 -6.68 -14.90 -9.42
C CYS A 171 -6.33 -14.80 -10.90
N ALA A 172 -5.69 -15.84 -11.44
CA ALA A 172 -5.40 -15.95 -12.86
C ALA A 172 -6.62 -16.52 -13.58
N ILE A 173 -7.10 -15.81 -14.60
CA ILE A 173 -8.31 -16.16 -15.34
C ILE A 173 -7.91 -16.36 -16.79
N PRO A 174 -8.14 -17.54 -17.39
CA PRO A 174 -7.87 -17.76 -18.80
C PRO A 174 -8.68 -16.78 -19.67
N GLU A 175 -8.21 -16.52 -20.89
CA GLU A 175 -8.97 -15.69 -21.83
C GLU A 175 -10.32 -16.35 -22.11
N THR A 176 -11.37 -15.82 -21.51
CA THR A 176 -12.73 -16.37 -21.67
C THR A 176 -13.47 -15.77 -22.85
N GLY A 177 -12.90 -14.75 -23.51
CA GLY A 177 -13.59 -13.92 -24.50
C GLY A 177 -14.62 -12.96 -23.89
N HIS A 178 -14.79 -12.98 -22.57
CA HIS A 178 -15.72 -12.12 -21.83
C HIS A 178 -14.96 -11.12 -20.96
N ARG A 179 -15.49 -9.89 -20.89
CA ARG A 179 -15.04 -8.94 -19.87
C ARG A 179 -15.61 -9.38 -18.52
N ILE A 180 -14.74 -9.55 -17.54
CA ILE A 180 -15.17 -9.96 -16.21
C ILE A 180 -15.79 -8.75 -15.51
N HIS A 181 -17.04 -8.87 -15.09
CA HIS A 181 -17.73 -7.75 -14.46
C HIS A 181 -17.78 -7.85 -12.94
N HIS A 182 -17.82 -9.06 -12.38
CA HIS A 182 -18.00 -9.28 -10.96
C HIS A 182 -17.20 -10.50 -10.50
N ALA A 183 -16.56 -10.40 -9.34
CA ALA A 183 -15.78 -11.47 -8.76
C ALA A 183 -15.82 -11.43 -7.23
N THR A 184 -15.58 -12.56 -6.56
CA THR A 184 -15.51 -12.64 -5.09
C THR A 184 -14.52 -13.70 -4.63
N LEU A 185 -14.22 -13.71 -3.33
CA LEU A 185 -13.39 -14.70 -2.66
C LEU A 185 -14.22 -15.53 -1.68
N THR A 186 -13.97 -16.83 -1.63
CA THR A 186 -14.62 -17.77 -0.70
C THR A 186 -13.65 -18.88 -0.30
N SER A 187 -13.91 -19.59 0.80
CA SER A 187 -13.21 -20.84 1.17
C SER A 187 -14.02 -22.11 0.94
N SER A 188 -15.30 -21.98 0.56
CA SER A 188 -16.22 -23.10 0.55
C SER A 188 -16.83 -23.30 -0.84
N TYR A 189 -17.85 -22.53 -1.18
CA TYR A 189 -18.53 -22.62 -2.46
C TYR A 189 -18.87 -21.24 -3.00
N CYS A 190 -18.88 -21.13 -4.31
CA CYS A 190 -19.30 -19.90 -4.96
C CYS A 190 -20.78 -19.65 -4.70
N SER A 191 -21.07 -18.53 -4.04
CA SER A 191 -22.45 -18.11 -3.85
C SER A 191 -23.11 -17.94 -5.19
N SER A 192 -24.37 -18.33 -5.26
CA SER A 192 -25.17 -18.10 -6.43
C SER A 192 -25.65 -16.63 -6.44
N ASP A 193 -25.83 -15.93 -5.31
CA ASP A 193 -26.35 -14.55 -5.32
C ASP A 193 -25.34 -13.54 -5.90
N PRO A 194 -25.65 -12.84 -7.01
CA PRO A 194 -24.76 -11.86 -7.61
C PRO A 194 -24.33 -10.73 -6.67
N ARG A 195 -25.07 -10.45 -5.59
CA ARG A 195 -24.70 -9.39 -4.62
C ARG A 195 -23.53 -9.75 -3.73
N ASP A 196 -23.14 -11.01 -3.66
CA ASP A 196 -21.92 -11.40 -2.95
C ASP A 196 -20.66 -11.16 -3.79
N TYR A 197 -20.83 -10.70 -5.04
CA TYR A 197 -19.74 -10.42 -5.96
C TYR A 197 -19.46 -8.92 -6.03
N VAL A 198 -18.17 -8.60 -5.94
CA VAL A 198 -17.66 -7.24 -6.02
C VAL A 198 -17.49 -6.89 -7.50
N PRO A 199 -17.90 -5.68 -7.94
CA PRO A 199 -17.64 -5.25 -9.31
C PRO A 199 -16.14 -5.16 -9.57
N VAL A 200 -15.72 -5.67 -10.73
CA VAL A 200 -14.32 -5.65 -11.15
C VAL A 200 -14.01 -4.32 -11.81
N HIS A 201 -13.10 -3.57 -11.20
CA HIS A 201 -12.62 -2.31 -11.73
C HIS A 201 -11.47 -2.54 -12.72
N TYR A 202 -11.49 -1.84 -13.84
CA TYR A 202 -10.43 -1.85 -14.84
C TYR A 202 -9.75 -0.47 -14.84
N PRO A 203 -8.50 -0.38 -14.37
CA PRO A 203 -7.75 0.87 -14.36
C PRO A 203 -7.65 1.48 -15.76
N GLU A 204 -7.81 2.80 -15.83
CA GLU A 204 -7.56 3.57 -17.04
C GLU A 204 -6.09 3.49 -17.43
N ARG A 205 -5.80 3.31 -18.73
CA ARG A 205 -4.43 3.35 -19.24
C ARG A 205 -4.07 4.79 -19.63
N VAL A 206 -3.10 5.36 -18.93
CA VAL A 206 -2.64 6.74 -19.14
C VAL A 206 -1.12 6.74 -19.40
N PRO A 207 -0.69 6.42 -20.64
CA PRO A 207 0.74 6.45 -21.00
C PRO A 207 1.34 7.83 -20.80
N GLY A 208 2.53 7.89 -20.21
CA GLY A 208 3.18 9.14 -19.78
C GLY A 208 2.50 9.85 -18.61
N GLY A 209 1.38 9.33 -18.10
CA GLY A 209 0.63 9.91 -17.00
C GLY A 209 1.34 9.79 -15.66
N LEU A 210 1.06 10.78 -14.79
CA LEU A 210 1.55 10.86 -13.42
C LEU A 210 0.36 10.94 -12.44
N ALA A 211 0.27 9.97 -11.53
CA ALA A 211 -0.73 9.95 -10.48
C ALA A 211 -0.12 10.04 -9.07
N ILE A 212 -0.94 10.41 -8.09
CA ILE A 212 -0.59 10.40 -6.66
C ILE A 212 -1.53 9.47 -5.88
N CYS A 213 -0.95 8.66 -5.02
CA CYS A 213 -1.59 7.98 -3.90
C CYS A 213 -1.50 8.84 -2.64
N GLY A 214 -2.54 9.63 -2.35
CA GLY A 214 -2.64 10.53 -1.19
C GLY A 214 -3.07 9.86 0.12
N LYS A 215 -3.12 8.52 0.14
CA LYS A 215 -3.53 7.66 1.26
C LYS A 215 -4.90 8.01 1.88
N VAL A 216 -5.08 7.67 3.15
CA VAL A 216 -6.30 7.91 3.92
C VAL A 216 -6.30 9.36 4.41
N ALA A 217 -7.27 10.13 3.95
CA ALA A 217 -7.63 11.42 4.53
C ALA A 217 -8.61 11.18 5.68
N TYR A 218 -8.27 11.62 6.89
CA TYR A 218 -9.11 11.39 8.05
C TYR A 218 -9.17 12.60 9.00
N GLY A 219 -10.33 12.76 9.64
CA GLY A 219 -10.51 13.61 10.81
C GLY A 219 -10.46 15.12 10.59
N GLY A 220 -10.50 15.87 11.70
CA GLY A 220 -10.45 17.33 11.73
C GLY A 220 -9.04 17.93 11.56
N GLU A 221 -8.03 17.10 11.32
CA GLU A 221 -6.61 17.49 11.21
C GLU A 221 -6.28 18.10 9.85
N LEU A 222 -7.11 17.87 8.84
CA LEU A 222 -6.96 18.50 7.54
C LEU A 222 -7.48 19.94 7.56
N ASP A 223 -6.60 20.83 7.14
CA ASP A 223 -6.89 22.23 6.92
C ASP A 223 -7.32 22.45 5.46
N PRO A 224 -8.54 22.96 5.19
CA PRO A 224 -9.01 23.21 3.83
C PRO A 224 -8.08 24.12 3.00
N GLU A 225 -7.45 25.12 3.62
CA GLU A 225 -6.55 26.06 2.93
C GLU A 225 -5.26 25.36 2.52
N LYS A 226 -4.66 24.59 3.43
CA LYS A 226 -3.47 23.80 3.12
C LYS A 226 -3.75 22.75 2.04
N LEU A 227 -4.94 22.15 2.05
CA LEU A 227 -5.36 21.22 1.00
C LEU A 227 -5.48 21.88 -0.37
N ILE A 228 -6.04 23.09 -0.45
CA ILE A 228 -6.13 23.83 -1.72
C ILE A 228 -4.73 24.13 -2.26
N GLU A 229 -3.83 24.63 -1.41
CA GLU A 229 -2.42 24.85 -1.78
C GLU A 229 -1.77 23.54 -2.26
N TRP A 230 -2.02 22.43 -1.55
CA TRP A 230 -1.48 21.13 -1.93
C TRP A 230 -1.92 20.72 -3.34
N PHE A 231 -3.22 20.69 -3.62
CA PHE A 231 -3.74 20.30 -4.92
C PHE A 231 -3.25 21.21 -6.06
N GLU A 232 -3.21 22.53 -5.86
CA GLU A 232 -2.79 23.46 -6.91
C GLU A 232 -1.27 23.34 -7.21
N VAL A 233 -0.43 23.08 -6.21
CA VAL A 233 0.98 22.75 -6.46
C VAL A 233 1.11 21.44 -7.23
N GLN A 234 0.35 20.39 -6.89
CA GLN A 234 0.40 19.13 -7.65
C GLN A 234 0.03 19.34 -9.12
N LYS A 235 -1.00 20.16 -9.41
CA LYS A 235 -1.34 20.54 -10.79
C LYS A 235 -0.20 21.29 -11.48
N LEU A 236 0.42 22.27 -10.82
CA LEU A 236 1.54 23.04 -11.37
C LEU A 236 2.79 22.18 -11.63
N LEU A 237 2.99 21.12 -10.84
CA LEU A 237 4.05 20.14 -11.06
C LEU A 237 3.75 19.15 -12.20
N GLY A 238 2.55 19.19 -12.77
CA GLY A 238 2.13 18.37 -13.92
C GLY A 238 1.56 17.01 -13.53
N VAL A 239 1.02 16.86 -12.32
CA VAL A 239 0.25 15.68 -11.92
C VAL A 239 -1.07 15.64 -12.69
N ASP A 240 -1.48 14.45 -13.12
CA ASP A 240 -2.71 14.24 -13.91
C ASP A 240 -3.88 13.78 -13.03
N LYS A 241 -3.60 13.00 -11.97
CA LYS A 241 -4.63 12.40 -11.11
C LYS A 241 -4.16 12.26 -9.66
N VAL A 242 -5.08 12.45 -8.73
CA VAL A 242 -4.87 12.16 -7.30
C VAL A 242 -5.91 11.14 -6.84
N LEU A 243 -5.50 10.14 -6.06
CA LEU A 243 -6.39 9.20 -5.37
C LEU A 243 -6.27 9.36 -3.85
N ILE A 244 -7.41 9.61 -3.20
CA ILE A 244 -7.51 9.75 -1.73
C ILE A 244 -8.63 8.85 -1.22
N TYR A 245 -8.44 8.28 -0.04
CA TYR A 245 -9.44 7.49 0.68
C TYR A 245 -10.07 8.35 1.78
N ASN A 246 -11.36 8.67 1.63
CA ASN A 246 -12.11 9.51 2.55
C ASN A 246 -12.60 8.71 3.76
N LEU A 247 -12.06 9.02 4.94
CA LEU A 247 -12.50 8.46 6.22
C LEU A 247 -13.07 9.58 7.11
N ASN A 248 -14.40 9.73 7.09
CA ASN A 248 -15.16 10.61 8.00
C ASN A 248 -14.64 12.07 8.10
N ASN A 249 -14.27 12.68 6.97
CA ASN A 249 -13.83 14.08 6.95
C ASN A 249 -14.99 15.07 7.17
N PRO A 250 -14.74 16.23 7.82
CA PRO A 250 -15.75 17.26 8.02
C PRO A 250 -16.16 17.95 6.70
N GLU A 251 -17.35 18.54 6.67
CA GLU A 251 -17.92 19.18 5.46
C GLU A 251 -17.00 20.24 4.84
N LYS A 252 -16.23 20.99 5.64
CA LYS A 252 -15.26 21.97 5.16
C LYS A 252 -14.18 21.34 4.25
N VAL A 253 -13.72 20.13 4.57
CA VAL A 253 -12.74 19.37 3.78
C VAL A 253 -13.43 18.72 2.59
N LEU A 254 -14.63 18.16 2.80
CA LEU A 254 -15.40 17.55 1.71
C LEU A 254 -15.76 18.55 0.61
N LYS A 255 -15.99 19.83 0.93
CA LYS A 255 -16.17 20.89 -0.08
C LYS A 255 -14.97 21.02 -1.01
N VAL A 256 -13.76 21.03 -0.46
CA VAL A 256 -12.51 21.07 -1.23
C VAL A 256 -12.38 19.82 -2.11
N PHE A 257 -12.57 18.63 -1.52
CA PHE A 257 -12.52 17.39 -2.30
C PHE A 257 -13.56 17.37 -3.43
N ARG A 258 -14.81 17.78 -3.17
CA ARG A 258 -15.86 17.84 -4.20
C ARG A 258 -15.50 18.79 -5.34
N HIS A 259 -14.87 19.93 -5.06
CA HIS A 259 -14.36 20.83 -6.10
C HIS A 259 -13.34 20.08 -6.99
N TYR A 260 -12.32 19.46 -6.41
CA TYR A 260 -11.31 18.75 -7.20
C TYR A 260 -11.83 17.48 -7.90
N GLN A 261 -12.82 16.80 -7.33
CA GLN A 261 -13.53 15.71 -8.01
C GLN A 261 -14.28 16.22 -9.24
N LYS A 262 -14.97 17.37 -9.13
CA LYS A 262 -15.69 17.99 -10.26
C LYS A 262 -14.76 18.38 -11.40
N THR A 263 -13.52 18.79 -11.10
CA THR A 263 -12.50 19.07 -12.14
C THR A 263 -11.94 17.81 -12.80
N GLY A 264 -12.26 16.61 -12.29
CA GLY A 264 -11.69 15.34 -12.73
C GLY A 264 -10.29 15.05 -12.19
N PHE A 265 -9.70 15.97 -11.41
CA PHE A 265 -8.34 15.84 -10.86
C PHE A 265 -8.26 14.85 -9.69
N LEU A 266 -9.29 14.81 -8.84
CA LEU A 266 -9.35 13.92 -7.67
C LEU A 266 -10.29 12.74 -7.92
N ASP A 267 -9.77 11.54 -7.71
CA ASP A 267 -10.53 10.33 -7.44
C ASP A 267 -10.63 10.14 -5.92
N LEU A 268 -11.83 10.36 -5.35
CA LEU A 268 -12.07 10.21 -3.92
C LEU A 268 -12.82 8.90 -3.68
N GLN A 269 -12.15 7.94 -3.05
CA GLN A 269 -12.74 6.66 -2.70
C GLN A 269 -13.28 6.69 -1.27
N PRO A 270 -14.46 6.11 -1.00
CA PRO A 270 -14.97 5.99 0.35
C PRO A 270 -14.13 4.97 1.15
N TYR A 271 -13.95 5.21 2.44
CA TYR A 271 -13.18 4.34 3.32
C TYR A 271 -13.83 4.15 4.68
N GLU A 272 -13.61 2.99 5.27
CA GLU A 272 -14.11 2.56 6.58
C GLU A 272 -13.02 1.70 7.24
N LEU A 273 -13.10 1.53 8.56
CA LEU A 273 -12.21 0.66 9.33
C LEU A 273 -12.99 -0.58 9.80
N PRO A 274 -13.15 -1.62 8.95
CA PRO A 274 -13.94 -2.81 9.29
C PRO A 274 -13.20 -3.69 10.30
N GLY A 275 -13.91 -4.63 10.89
CA GLY A 275 -13.31 -5.58 11.84
C GLY A 275 -12.96 -4.97 13.19
N ARG A 276 -12.21 -5.73 13.99
CA ARG A 276 -11.80 -5.36 15.35
C ARG A 276 -10.39 -4.72 15.36
N PRO A 277 -10.05 -3.95 16.40
CA PRO A 277 -10.94 -3.45 17.46
C PRO A 277 -11.97 -2.46 16.91
N TYR A 278 -13.18 -2.49 17.48
CA TYR A 278 -14.27 -1.59 17.09
C TYR A 278 -13.98 -0.15 17.54
N ASN A 279 -14.53 0.84 16.82
CA ASN A 279 -14.42 2.28 17.13
C ASN A 279 -13.00 2.85 17.17
N ARG A 280 -12.03 2.14 16.57
CA ARG A 280 -10.68 2.68 16.37
C ARG A 280 -10.66 3.81 15.35
N THR A 281 -9.59 4.59 15.39
CA THR A 281 -9.34 5.72 14.51
C THR A 281 -7.93 5.66 13.94
N MET A 282 -7.67 6.46 12.90
CA MET A 282 -6.32 6.64 12.37
C MET A 282 -5.38 7.44 13.29
N ASN A 283 -5.84 7.85 14.48
CA ASN A 283 -5.01 8.45 15.53
C ASN A 283 -4.43 7.41 16.49
N ASP A 284 -4.89 6.18 16.45
CA ASP A 284 -4.45 5.08 17.32
C ASP A 284 -3.15 4.44 16.82
N LYS A 285 -2.13 5.26 16.54
CA LYS A 285 -0.85 4.87 15.89
C LYS A 285 -0.04 3.80 16.64
N GLY A 286 -0.35 3.60 17.92
CA GLY A 286 0.28 2.57 18.76
C GLY A 286 -0.35 1.18 18.62
N MET A 287 -1.50 1.04 17.95
CA MET A 287 -2.14 -0.25 17.75
C MET A 287 -1.54 -1.00 16.57
N TYR A 288 -1.50 -2.32 16.68
CA TYR A 288 -1.04 -3.18 15.58
C TYR A 288 -1.92 -3.01 14.32
N GLN A 289 -3.25 -3.02 14.50
CA GLN A 289 -4.24 -2.82 13.43
C GLN A 289 -4.04 -1.52 12.62
N PHE A 290 -3.53 -0.45 13.23
CA PHE A 290 -3.33 0.85 12.55
C PHE A 290 -2.48 0.70 11.29
N HIS A 291 -1.44 -0.12 11.34
CA HIS A 291 -0.56 -0.29 10.18
C HIS A 291 -1.27 -0.98 9.02
N HIS A 292 -2.19 -1.91 9.28
CA HIS A 292 -2.98 -2.54 8.23
C HIS A 292 -4.03 -1.59 7.68
N ASP A 293 -4.69 -0.81 8.55
CA ASP A 293 -5.65 0.22 8.15
C ASP A 293 -5.04 1.27 7.23
N GLU A 294 -3.80 1.71 7.51
CA GLU A 294 -3.05 2.61 6.64
C GLU A 294 -2.62 1.90 5.35
N SER A 295 -2.09 0.68 5.45
CA SER A 295 -1.48 -0.02 4.32
C SER A 295 -2.47 -0.45 3.26
N LEU A 296 -3.70 -0.78 3.63
CA LEU A 296 -4.71 -1.20 2.65
C LEU A 296 -4.94 -0.11 1.59
N ALA A 297 -5.02 1.16 2.00
CA ALA A 297 -5.16 2.29 1.07
C ALA A 297 -3.98 2.39 0.08
N VAL A 298 -2.76 2.13 0.54
CA VAL A 298 -1.55 2.15 -0.29
C VAL A 298 -1.56 0.99 -1.30
N LEU A 299 -1.91 -0.21 -0.83
CA LEU A 299 -2.02 -1.42 -1.66
C LEU A 299 -3.09 -1.26 -2.74
N GLU A 300 -4.25 -0.73 -2.37
CA GLU A 300 -5.36 -0.47 -3.27
C GLU A 300 -5.01 0.59 -4.30
N CYS A 301 -4.39 1.70 -3.86
CA CYS A 301 -4.09 2.80 -4.75
C CYS A 301 -3.16 2.37 -5.89
N ARG A 302 -2.15 1.55 -5.59
CA ARG A 302 -1.26 0.98 -6.61
C ARG A 302 -2.05 0.26 -7.70
N GLN A 303 -3.07 -0.51 -7.34
CA GLN A 303 -3.87 -1.26 -8.31
C GLN A 303 -4.74 -0.30 -9.14
N ARG A 304 -5.43 0.65 -8.50
CA ARG A 304 -6.28 1.64 -9.20
C ARG A 304 -5.51 2.56 -10.13
N MET A 305 -4.32 2.97 -9.71
CA MET A 305 -3.42 3.83 -10.49
C MET A 305 -2.43 3.03 -11.34
N GLY A 306 -2.60 1.71 -11.44
CA GLY A 306 -1.68 0.83 -12.15
C GLY A 306 -1.53 1.14 -13.65
N GLY A 307 -2.50 1.82 -14.27
CA GLY A 307 -2.42 2.21 -15.67
C GLY A 307 -1.66 3.51 -15.96
N TYR A 308 -1.21 4.23 -14.92
CA TYR A 308 -0.32 5.40 -15.07
C TYR A 308 1.14 4.96 -15.20
N THR A 309 1.96 5.78 -15.87
CA THR A 309 3.39 5.47 -16.03
C THR A 309 4.16 5.68 -14.74
N TYR A 310 3.83 6.76 -14.01
CA TYR A 310 4.43 7.11 -12.74
C TYR A 310 3.34 7.24 -11.68
N VAL A 311 3.56 6.66 -10.50
CA VAL A 311 2.66 6.81 -9.35
C VAL A 311 3.48 7.21 -8.14
N MET A 312 3.23 8.40 -7.62
CA MET A 312 3.85 8.87 -6.37
C MET A 312 3.01 8.40 -5.19
N SER A 313 3.67 8.10 -4.07
CA SER A 313 2.99 7.76 -2.81
C SER A 313 3.53 8.66 -1.71
N HIS A 314 2.78 9.73 -1.41
CA HIS A 314 3.12 10.70 -0.38
C HIS A 314 1.84 11.29 0.23
N ASP A 315 1.98 11.91 1.39
CA ASP A 315 0.90 12.42 2.22
C ASP A 315 0.46 13.82 1.74
N LEU A 316 -0.65 14.33 2.30
CA LEU A 316 -1.30 15.60 1.89
C LEU A 316 -0.59 16.86 2.45
N ASP A 317 0.49 16.67 3.19
CA ASP A 317 1.40 17.68 3.71
C ASP A 317 2.81 17.57 3.07
N GLU A 318 2.93 16.74 2.02
CA GLU A 318 4.18 16.42 1.36
C GLU A 318 4.19 16.78 -0.13
N PHE A 319 5.35 17.21 -0.62
CA PHE A 319 5.56 17.64 -2.01
C PHE A 319 6.91 17.14 -2.54
N ILE A 320 6.92 16.43 -3.68
CA ILE A 320 8.18 16.11 -4.37
C ILE A 320 8.52 17.29 -5.29
N ILE A 321 9.62 17.99 -4.99
CA ILE A 321 10.03 19.22 -5.67
C ILE A 321 11.36 19.01 -6.41
N PRO A 322 11.38 19.01 -7.75
CA PRO A 322 12.61 19.12 -8.53
C PRO A 322 13.31 20.45 -8.25
N ARG A 323 14.64 20.43 -8.05
CA ARG A 323 15.45 21.63 -7.82
C ARG A 323 15.58 22.50 -9.07
N ALA A 324 15.60 21.88 -10.25
CA ALA A 324 15.48 22.58 -11.53
C ALA A 324 14.04 23.08 -11.77
N ASP A 325 13.89 24.13 -12.56
CA ASP A 325 12.58 24.70 -12.94
C ASP A 325 11.90 23.86 -14.03
N ILE A 326 11.53 22.64 -13.66
CA ILE A 326 10.90 21.64 -14.53
C ILE A 326 9.76 20.94 -13.77
N GLY A 327 8.77 20.47 -14.52
CA GLY A 327 7.70 19.61 -13.97
C GLY A 327 8.19 18.20 -13.63
N LEU A 328 7.35 17.43 -12.93
CA LEU A 328 7.71 16.09 -12.46
C LEU A 328 7.82 15.07 -13.60
N LYS A 329 6.93 15.12 -14.60
CA LYS A 329 6.99 14.23 -15.76
C LYS A 329 8.32 14.31 -16.53
N PRO A 330 8.77 15.49 -17.01
CA PRO A 330 10.07 15.60 -17.68
C PRO A 330 11.24 15.25 -16.74
N PHE A 331 11.16 15.60 -15.45
CA PHE A 331 12.15 15.18 -14.47
C PHE A 331 12.28 13.65 -14.37
N PHE A 332 11.15 12.93 -14.26
CA PHE A 332 11.18 11.46 -14.21
C PHE A 332 11.62 10.84 -15.53
N GLN A 333 11.27 11.44 -16.68
CA GLN A 333 11.76 10.99 -17.97
C GLN A 333 13.29 11.07 -18.06
N GLU A 334 13.90 12.17 -17.60
CA GLU A 334 15.35 12.32 -17.50
C GLU A 334 15.97 11.24 -16.59
N LYS A 335 15.39 11.02 -15.39
CA LYS A 335 15.90 9.97 -14.47
C LYS A 335 15.74 8.57 -15.03
N MET A 336 14.72 8.30 -15.83
CA MET A 336 14.56 7.02 -16.50
C MET A 336 15.56 6.81 -17.65
N GLN A 337 16.08 7.87 -18.27
CA GLN A 337 17.19 7.75 -19.24
C GLN A 337 18.49 7.33 -18.54
N GLN A 338 18.71 7.84 -17.32
CA GLN A 338 19.88 7.51 -16.49
C GLN A 338 19.77 6.13 -15.82
N TYR A 339 18.58 5.78 -15.32
CA TYR A 339 18.32 4.57 -14.55
C TYR A 339 17.26 3.69 -15.24
N GLN A 340 17.67 3.04 -16.33
CA GLN A 340 16.75 2.34 -17.23
C GLN A 340 16.06 1.13 -16.58
N ASP A 341 16.68 0.51 -15.57
CA ASP A 341 16.14 -0.59 -14.77
C ASP A 341 15.43 -0.11 -13.48
N SER A 342 15.16 1.19 -13.34
CA SER A 342 14.47 1.71 -12.17
C SER A 342 13.02 1.20 -12.09
N ALA A 343 12.64 0.64 -10.95
CA ALA A 343 11.26 0.40 -10.53
C ALA A 343 10.64 1.64 -9.85
N GLY A 344 11.47 2.59 -9.43
CA GLY A 344 11.04 3.76 -8.68
C GLY A 344 12.20 4.51 -8.03
N PHE A 345 11.88 5.71 -7.54
CA PHE A 345 12.84 6.65 -6.97
C PHE A 345 12.39 7.11 -5.59
N TYR A 346 13.31 7.10 -4.63
CA TYR A 346 13.13 7.70 -3.30
C TYR A 346 13.72 9.11 -3.24
N PHE A 347 13.15 9.94 -2.37
CA PHE A 347 13.55 11.33 -2.17
C PHE A 347 13.89 11.59 -0.71
N TYR A 348 15.00 12.31 -0.47
CA TYR A 348 15.33 12.84 0.84
C TYR A 348 14.27 13.85 1.27
N ALA A 349 13.96 13.89 2.56
CA ALA A 349 12.94 14.74 3.12
C ALA A 349 13.54 15.98 3.79
N GLU A 350 12.99 17.15 3.48
CA GLU A 350 13.23 18.42 4.16
C GLU A 350 11.97 18.79 4.94
N PHE A 351 12.10 18.96 6.25
CA PHE A 351 10.96 19.18 7.14
C PHE A 351 10.79 20.66 7.41
N PHE A 352 9.68 21.23 6.96
CA PHE A 352 9.31 22.61 7.20
C PHE A 352 8.49 22.67 8.50
N VAL A 353 9.13 23.19 9.56
CA VAL A 353 8.63 23.05 10.93
C VAL A 353 7.79 24.25 11.35
N TYR A 354 6.48 24.07 11.53
CA TYR A 354 5.57 25.17 11.91
C TYR A 354 5.96 25.79 13.26
N GLY A 355 6.34 24.95 14.25
CA GLY A 355 6.74 25.38 15.59
C GLY A 355 7.99 26.28 15.65
N TRP A 356 8.75 26.43 14.55
CA TRP A 356 9.87 27.39 14.49
C TRP A 356 9.43 28.83 14.16
N GLY A 357 8.13 29.04 13.95
CA GLY A 357 7.54 30.31 13.57
C GLY A 357 7.63 30.58 12.07
N PRO A 358 6.74 31.45 11.55
CA PRO A 358 6.75 31.83 10.15
C PRO A 358 8.03 32.61 9.82
N THR A 359 8.65 32.31 8.68
CA THR A 359 9.80 33.09 8.17
C THR A 359 9.32 34.43 7.62
N ASN A 360 8.15 34.44 6.98
CA ASN A 360 7.51 35.62 6.41
C ASN A 360 6.05 35.71 6.93
N PRO A 361 5.80 36.33 8.09
CA PRO A 361 4.46 36.34 8.72
C PRO A 361 3.38 37.03 7.87
N GLU A 362 3.77 37.99 7.04
CA GLU A 362 2.86 38.76 6.17
C GLU A 362 2.41 38.01 4.90
N GLU A 363 3.13 36.94 4.51
CA GLU A 363 2.81 36.15 3.32
C GLU A 363 1.51 35.39 3.52
N ASP A 364 0.62 35.39 2.53
CA ASP A 364 -0.70 34.77 2.71
C ASP A 364 -0.66 33.23 2.62
N MET A 365 0.16 32.65 1.74
CA MET A 365 0.21 31.20 1.54
C MET A 365 1.11 30.51 2.58
N MET A 366 0.71 29.32 3.04
CA MET A 366 1.50 28.50 3.95
C MET A 366 2.89 28.22 3.38
N LEU A 367 2.95 27.86 2.09
CA LEU A 367 4.18 27.47 1.42
C LEU A 367 5.19 28.61 1.24
N THR A 368 4.75 29.88 1.26
CA THR A 368 5.63 31.07 1.22
C THR A 368 5.86 31.68 2.60
N ARG A 369 4.95 31.44 3.55
CA ARG A 369 5.08 31.85 4.96
C ARG A 369 6.11 31.01 5.73
N TYR A 370 6.13 29.69 5.55
CA TYR A 370 7.04 28.76 6.25
C TYR A 370 8.13 28.25 5.30
N ARG A 371 9.31 28.87 5.36
CA ARG A 371 10.44 28.57 4.46
C ARG A 371 11.64 27.95 5.17
N ARG A 372 11.61 27.93 6.50
CA ARG A 372 12.65 27.33 7.31
C ARG A 372 12.45 25.82 7.38
N ALA A 373 13.47 25.07 6.98
CA ALA A 373 13.44 23.62 6.95
C ALA A 373 14.66 22.99 7.63
N THR A 374 14.58 21.71 7.95
CA THR A 374 15.77 20.91 8.29
C THR A 374 16.66 20.73 7.06
N LYS A 375 17.91 20.33 7.27
CA LYS A 375 18.71 19.75 6.19
C LYS A 375 18.03 18.46 5.66
N PRO A 376 18.33 18.01 4.43
CA PRO A 376 17.78 16.76 3.91
C PRO A 376 18.08 15.55 4.79
N HIS A 377 17.03 14.81 5.16
CA HIS A 377 17.08 13.60 5.95
C HIS A 377 16.63 12.38 5.13
N TRP A 378 17.09 11.19 5.51
CA TRP A 378 16.69 9.94 4.86
C TRP A 378 15.52 9.26 5.58
N GLU A 379 15.28 9.66 6.83
CA GLU A 379 14.13 9.24 7.61
C GLU A 379 12.83 9.77 6.96
N CYS A 380 11.75 8.99 7.03
CA CYS A 380 10.44 9.35 6.46
C CYS A 380 10.42 9.65 4.96
N THR A 381 11.38 9.11 4.17
CA THR A 381 11.34 9.23 2.70
C THR A 381 10.03 8.75 2.09
N LYS A 382 9.72 9.34 0.94
CA LYS A 382 8.64 8.93 0.03
C LYS A 382 9.20 8.71 -1.35
N TYR A 383 8.35 8.22 -2.25
CA TYR A 383 8.82 7.71 -3.51
C TYR A 383 7.80 7.86 -4.63
N VAL A 384 8.32 7.66 -5.84
CA VAL A 384 7.56 7.40 -7.06
C VAL A 384 7.87 5.99 -7.54
N ILE A 385 6.87 5.27 -8.03
CA ILE A 385 7.03 3.95 -8.66
C ILE A 385 6.64 3.98 -10.13
N LEU A 386 7.15 2.99 -10.87
CA LEU A 386 6.61 2.53 -12.14
C LEU A 386 5.77 1.29 -11.83
N PRO A 387 4.42 1.36 -11.89
CA PRO A 387 3.56 0.24 -11.46
C PRO A 387 3.85 -1.10 -12.14
N SER A 388 4.27 -1.08 -13.41
CA SER A 388 4.64 -2.26 -14.20
C SER A 388 5.96 -2.93 -13.78
N ARG A 389 6.70 -2.33 -12.85
CA ARG A 389 8.04 -2.76 -12.42
C ARG A 389 8.13 -3.15 -10.95
N VAL A 390 7.02 -3.05 -10.22
CA VAL A 390 6.94 -3.36 -8.80
C VAL A 390 6.01 -4.54 -8.57
N VAL A 391 6.38 -5.41 -7.62
CA VAL A 391 5.53 -6.49 -7.11
C VAL A 391 4.55 -5.95 -6.09
N SER A 392 4.95 -4.98 -5.27
CA SER A 392 4.10 -4.31 -4.28
C SER A 392 4.76 -3.03 -3.73
N ILE A 393 4.03 -2.33 -2.87
CA ILE A 393 4.48 -1.16 -2.12
C ILE A 393 3.90 -1.15 -0.69
N THR A 394 4.59 -0.48 0.22
CA THR A 394 4.09 -0.07 1.54
C THR A 394 4.23 1.44 1.70
N THR A 395 3.72 2.02 2.79
CA THR A 395 3.87 3.44 3.16
C THR A 395 5.26 4.03 2.87
N HIS A 396 6.34 3.28 3.11
CA HIS A 396 7.73 3.75 2.97
C HIS A 396 8.65 2.80 2.16
N SER A 397 8.12 1.78 1.51
CA SER A 397 8.94 0.81 0.80
C SER A 397 8.36 0.41 -0.55
N ILE A 398 9.25 0.23 -1.51
CA ILE A 398 8.99 -0.31 -2.84
C ILE A 398 9.55 -1.74 -2.87
N PHE A 399 8.75 -2.68 -3.38
CA PHE A 399 9.18 -4.06 -3.63
C PHE A 399 9.29 -4.26 -5.15
N PRO A 400 10.48 -4.09 -5.74
CA PRO A 400 10.66 -4.24 -7.19
C PRO A 400 10.54 -5.70 -7.63
N ILE A 401 10.23 -5.92 -8.91
CA ILE A 401 10.38 -7.23 -9.55
C ILE A 401 11.89 -7.52 -9.69
N SER A 402 12.30 -8.80 -9.61
CA SER A 402 13.70 -9.26 -9.45
C SER A 402 14.78 -8.64 -10.36
N HIS A 403 14.42 -8.06 -11.50
CA HIS A 403 15.36 -7.45 -12.47
C HIS A 403 15.32 -5.92 -12.50
N TYR A 404 14.52 -5.31 -11.63
CA TYR A 404 14.48 -3.86 -11.48
C TYR A 404 15.05 -3.46 -10.12
N SER A 405 15.58 -2.24 -10.09
CA SER A 405 16.23 -1.65 -8.92
C SER A 405 15.48 -0.42 -8.44
N THR A 406 15.71 0.01 -7.21
CA THR A 406 15.21 1.31 -6.72
C THR A 406 16.37 2.26 -6.50
N TYR A 407 16.20 3.52 -6.85
CA TYR A 407 17.26 4.52 -6.75
C TYR A 407 16.88 5.64 -5.79
N LYS A 408 17.89 6.32 -5.27
CA LYS A 408 17.72 7.52 -4.45
C LYS A 408 18.13 8.72 -5.28
N ILE A 409 17.26 9.72 -5.34
CA ILE A 409 17.55 10.98 -6.00
C ILE A 409 18.32 11.87 -5.03
N GLY A 410 19.40 12.50 -5.50
CA GLY A 410 20.18 13.40 -4.67
C GLY A 410 19.38 14.64 -4.30
N PRO A 411 19.56 15.22 -3.08
CA PRO A 411 18.81 16.40 -2.65
C PRO A 411 19.08 17.67 -3.47
N LYS A 412 20.16 17.67 -4.28
CA LYS A 412 20.45 18.73 -5.26
C LYS A 412 19.62 18.61 -6.54
N GLU A 413 18.99 17.47 -6.78
CA GLU A 413 18.18 17.19 -7.98
C GLU A 413 16.69 17.30 -7.67
N ALA A 414 16.23 16.67 -6.59
CA ALA A 414 14.88 16.83 -6.05
C ALA A 414 14.82 16.44 -4.56
N VAL A 415 13.87 17.02 -3.84
CA VAL A 415 13.60 16.73 -2.43
C VAL A 415 12.11 16.55 -2.17
N LEU A 416 11.78 15.82 -1.12
CA LEU A 416 10.44 15.79 -0.55
C LEU A 416 10.34 16.90 0.49
N HIS A 417 9.51 17.91 0.26
CA HIS A 417 9.13 18.85 1.31
C HIS A 417 8.07 18.19 2.19
N HIS A 418 8.24 18.21 3.51
CA HIS A 418 7.24 17.76 4.48
C HIS A 418 6.91 18.88 5.46
N TYR A 419 5.69 19.43 5.38
CA TYR A 419 5.25 20.56 6.21
C TYR A 419 4.52 20.07 7.47
N ARG A 420 5.18 20.11 8.62
CA ARG A 420 4.67 19.48 9.84
C ARG A 420 5.23 20.09 11.11
N ASP A 421 4.72 19.65 12.26
CA ASP A 421 5.41 19.87 13.53
C ASP A 421 6.57 18.90 13.70
N CYS A 422 7.54 19.37 14.49
CA CYS A 422 8.74 18.63 14.83
C CYS A 422 8.39 17.29 15.50
N PRO A 423 8.82 16.14 14.95
CA PRO A 423 8.60 14.86 15.62
C PRO A 423 9.29 14.84 16.99
N HIS A 424 8.57 14.47 18.06
CA HIS A 424 9.13 14.42 19.42
C HIS A 424 10.39 13.53 19.57
N VAL A 425 10.60 12.62 18.62
CA VAL A 425 11.76 11.72 18.57
C VAL A 425 13.05 12.38 18.05
N TRP A 426 12.97 13.56 17.44
CA TRP A 426 14.14 14.22 16.84
C TRP A 426 14.74 15.26 17.76
N LYS A 427 15.65 14.81 18.63
CA LYS A 427 16.40 15.69 19.54
C LYS A 427 17.18 16.81 18.83
N SER A 428 17.47 16.64 17.54
CA SER A 428 18.20 17.58 16.68
C SER A 428 17.31 18.55 15.89
N CYS A 429 15.99 18.47 16.03
CA CYS A 429 15.06 19.35 15.33
C CYS A 429 14.99 20.70 16.06
N LYS A 430 16.05 21.48 15.90
CA LYS A 430 16.27 22.79 16.52
C LYS A 430 16.30 23.90 15.45
N PRO A 431 15.79 25.11 15.75
CA PRO A 431 15.81 26.21 14.79
C PRO A 431 17.22 26.59 14.31
N ASP A 432 18.24 26.46 15.15
CA ASP A 432 19.60 26.94 14.87
C ASP A 432 20.32 26.14 13.77
N ASP A 433 19.91 24.89 13.53
CA ASP A 433 20.48 24.00 12.50
C ASP A 433 19.70 24.02 11.18
N SER A 434 18.74 24.96 11.07
CA SER A 434 17.85 25.05 9.92
C SER A 434 18.49 25.66 8.68
N ILE A 435 17.91 25.33 7.53
CA ILE A 435 18.14 26.00 6.25
C ILE A 435 16.89 26.81 5.87
N VAL A 436 17.06 27.78 4.98
CA VAL A 436 15.93 28.49 4.37
C VAL A 436 15.81 28.04 2.92
N ASP A 437 14.66 27.47 2.58
CA ASP A 437 14.35 27.05 1.23
C ASP A 437 13.30 27.98 0.61
N ASN A 438 13.65 28.54 -0.54
CA ASN A 438 12.89 29.53 -1.25
C ASN A 438 12.18 28.97 -2.48
N ILE A 439 12.34 27.69 -2.80
CA ILE A 439 11.95 27.14 -4.10
C ILE A 439 10.44 27.27 -4.37
N MET A 440 9.60 27.24 -3.34
CA MET A 440 8.15 27.40 -3.50
C MET A 440 7.75 28.77 -4.05
N THR A 441 8.58 29.81 -3.90
CA THR A 441 8.28 31.13 -4.48
C THR A 441 8.38 31.18 -6.00
N ARG A 442 8.91 30.13 -6.64
CA ARG A 442 8.95 30.06 -8.12
C ARG A 442 7.57 29.87 -8.73
N PHE A 443 6.62 29.30 -7.99
CA PHE A 443 5.27 29.04 -8.46
C PHE A 443 4.41 30.31 -8.46
N LYS A 444 4.75 31.27 -9.34
CA LYS A 444 4.07 32.58 -9.44
C LYS A 444 2.56 32.48 -9.70
N LEU A 445 2.13 31.39 -10.33
CA LEU A 445 0.72 31.12 -10.61
C LEU A 445 -0.03 30.46 -9.45
N LEU A 446 0.66 30.03 -8.38
CA LEU A 446 0.00 29.35 -7.26
C LEU A 446 -1.01 30.27 -6.57
N TYR A 447 -0.58 31.47 -6.19
CA TYR A 447 -1.43 32.43 -5.48
C TYR A 447 -2.75 32.74 -6.20
N PRO A 448 -2.76 33.19 -7.48
CA PRO A 448 -4.02 33.48 -8.16
C PRO A 448 -4.92 32.23 -8.33
N ARG A 449 -4.34 31.04 -8.44
CA ARG A 449 -5.12 29.78 -8.54
C ARG A 449 -5.78 29.44 -7.20
N VAL A 450 -5.05 29.54 -6.10
CA VAL A 450 -5.58 29.35 -4.74
C VAL A 450 -6.71 30.35 -4.46
N LEU A 451 -6.51 31.63 -4.79
CA LEU A 451 -7.57 32.65 -4.65
C LEU A 451 -8.83 32.32 -5.46
N GLY A 452 -8.67 31.81 -6.69
CA GLY A 452 -9.80 31.37 -7.51
C GLY A 452 -10.61 30.28 -6.82
N VAL A 453 -9.94 29.24 -6.30
CA VAL A 453 -10.60 28.15 -5.58
C VAL A 453 -11.27 28.63 -4.28
N ARG A 454 -10.61 29.50 -3.51
CA ARG A 454 -11.21 30.13 -2.31
C ARG A 454 -12.51 30.85 -2.63
N SER A 455 -12.48 31.68 -3.68
CA SER A 455 -13.65 32.43 -4.12
C SER A 455 -14.80 31.51 -4.54
N GLU A 456 -14.52 30.45 -5.30
CA GLU A 456 -15.53 29.47 -5.70
C GLU A 456 -16.14 28.71 -4.52
N LEU A 457 -15.34 28.43 -3.48
CA LEU A 457 -15.77 27.70 -2.29
C LEU A 457 -16.38 28.59 -1.19
N GLY A 458 -16.33 29.91 -1.36
CA GLY A 458 -16.75 30.88 -0.34
C GLY A 458 -15.89 30.80 0.92
N LEU A 459 -14.59 30.50 0.78
CA LEU A 459 -13.61 30.55 1.85
C LEU A 459 -13.02 31.97 1.96
N ASP A 460 -12.53 32.33 3.15
CA ASP A 460 -11.92 33.64 3.37
C ASP A 460 -10.72 33.83 2.42
N VAL A 461 -10.60 35.03 1.86
CA VAL A 461 -9.60 35.33 0.82
C VAL A 461 -8.17 35.37 1.39
N THR A 462 -8.02 35.41 2.71
CA THR A 462 -6.74 35.45 3.42
C THR A 462 -6.63 34.33 4.44
N TRP A 463 -5.45 33.75 4.55
CA TRP A 463 -5.05 32.71 5.51
C TRP A 463 -5.07 33.16 6.96
N SER A 464 -5.25 34.46 7.25
CA SER A 464 -4.89 35.00 8.55
C SER A 464 -5.81 34.56 9.68
N ASP A 465 -5.16 34.09 10.74
CA ASP A 465 -5.53 34.18 12.16
C ASP A 465 -5.93 35.62 12.64
N LYS A 466 -6.38 36.52 11.76
CA LYS A 466 -7.11 37.73 12.14
C LYS A 466 -8.56 37.39 12.51
N LYS A 467 -8.77 36.33 13.29
CA LYS A 467 -9.99 36.20 14.07
C LYS A 467 -9.77 36.88 15.42
N GLN A 468 -10.32 38.08 15.48
CA GLN A 468 -10.80 38.78 16.69
C GLN A 468 -9.71 39.30 17.63
N GLY A 469 -9.44 40.61 17.50
CA GLY A 469 -9.15 41.43 18.69
C GLY A 469 -10.39 41.63 19.54
#